data_AF-A0A195CRN2-F1
#
_entry.id   AF-A0A195CRN2-F1
#
_cell.length_a   1.000
_cell.length_b   1.000
_cell.length_c   1.000
_cell.angle_alpha   90.00
_cell.angle_beta   90.00
_cell.angle_gamma   90.00
#
_symmetry.space_group_name_H-M   'P 1'
#
loop_
_entity.id
_entity.type
_entity.pdbx_description
1 polymer ?
#
loop_
_entity_poly.entity_id
_entity_poly.type
_entity_poly.pdbx_seq_one_letter_code
_entity_poly.pdbx_strand_id
1 'polypeptide(L)'
;MDILQYNVLDIFQNDDHNIKDKWISSCREFRLRVDNKIEQRHLYEKECSKIKSVYTNNLSELQQEFNTTKSDVDSVILEQKITDKKILNVIKSQEDLKDELKKAKARKEDLVLEMVDLQHEVEERKKKKALQWNAIKRACNIYKVHLDIQISFQEDKDCQFINIFFFTNNEATKNKYFIQLSYSDNHWTILQVEPRIKKEHFNELSVIKVSSECLKVSDITLFLCQIRSIFLKHYMKT
;
A
#
# COMPACT_ATOMS: atom_id res chain seq x y z
N MET A 1 86.96 59.95 -38.77
CA MET A 1 87.69 58.73 -38.38
C MET A 1 89.03 58.85 -39.05
N ASP A 2 89.96 59.54 -38.41
CA ASP A 2 91.32 59.68 -38.92
C ASP A 2 92.13 58.53 -38.36
N ILE A 3 92.52 57.60 -39.23
CA ILE A 3 93.47 56.55 -38.88
C ILE A 3 94.84 57.24 -38.84
N LEU A 4 95.34 57.52 -37.63
CA LEU A 4 96.68 58.05 -37.40
C LEU A 4 97.71 57.00 -37.86
N GLN A 5 98.21 57.13 -39.08
CA GLN A 5 99.28 56.30 -39.63
C GLN A 5 100.62 56.95 -39.30
N TYR A 6 101.18 56.67 -38.12
CA TYR A 6 102.51 57.15 -37.71
C TYR A 6 103.51 55.99 -37.70
N ASN A 7 104.68 56.23 -38.30
CA ASN A 7 105.79 55.29 -38.33
C ASN A 7 106.44 55.25 -36.93
N VAL A 8 106.41 54.08 -36.26
CA VAL A 8 106.89 53.90 -34.88
C VAL A 8 108.37 54.26 -34.72
N LEU A 9 109.15 54.19 -35.82
CA LEU A 9 110.57 54.54 -35.85
C LEU A 9 110.85 56.05 -35.70
N ASP A 10 109.98 56.93 -36.21
CA ASP A 10 110.21 58.40 -36.17
C ASP A 10 109.99 59.00 -34.78
N ILE A 11 109.25 58.31 -33.91
CA ILE A 11 108.90 58.77 -32.55
C ILE A 11 110.07 58.58 -31.57
N PHE A 12 110.89 57.54 -31.76
CA PHE A 12 112.02 57.26 -30.88
C PHE A 12 113.28 58.08 -31.20
N GLN A 13 113.35 58.69 -32.40
CA GLN A 13 114.56 59.41 -32.85
C GLN A 13 114.53 60.92 -32.57
N ASN A 14 113.35 61.54 -32.35
CA ASN A 14 113.23 63.01 -32.28
C ASN A 14 112.75 63.58 -30.93
N ASP A 15 112.66 62.79 -29.87
CA ASP A 15 112.27 63.23 -28.51
C ASP A 15 111.00 64.12 -28.47
N ASP A 16 110.09 63.95 -29.43
CA ASP A 16 108.89 64.78 -29.60
C ASP A 16 107.76 64.27 -28.68
N HIS A 17 107.77 64.77 -27.45
CA HIS A 17 106.84 64.36 -26.38
C HIS A 17 105.35 64.56 -26.73
N ASN A 18 105.03 65.41 -27.72
CA ASN A 18 103.66 65.71 -28.13
C ASN A 18 102.98 64.54 -28.88
N ILE A 19 103.75 63.73 -29.62
CA ILE A 19 103.22 62.56 -30.35
C ILE A 19 102.95 61.40 -29.38
N LYS A 20 103.86 61.20 -28.41
CA LYS A 20 103.72 60.21 -27.34
C LYS A 20 102.46 60.46 -26.51
N ASP A 21 102.19 61.70 -26.15
CA ASP A 21 101.00 62.08 -25.37
C ASP A 21 99.70 61.88 -26.15
N LYS A 22 99.68 62.16 -27.46
CA LYS A 22 98.54 61.85 -28.35
C LYS A 22 98.27 60.35 -28.47
N TRP A 23 99.32 59.52 -28.58
CA TRP A 23 99.15 58.07 -28.60
C TRP A 23 98.59 57.56 -27.27
N ILE A 24 99.13 58.02 -26.14
CA ILE A 24 98.63 57.67 -24.80
C ILE A 24 97.16 58.10 -24.67
N SER A 25 96.79 59.29 -25.13
CA SER A 25 95.41 59.77 -25.14
C SER A 25 94.50 58.90 -26.00
N SER A 26 94.93 58.55 -27.22
CA SER A 26 94.16 57.68 -28.13
C SER A 26 93.98 56.27 -27.56
N CYS A 27 95.02 55.70 -26.94
CA CYS A 27 94.91 54.42 -26.24
C CYS A 27 93.98 54.49 -25.02
N ARG A 28 94.01 55.59 -24.26
CA ARG A 28 93.08 55.83 -23.15
C ARG A 28 91.65 55.96 -23.64
N GLU A 29 91.40 56.72 -24.70
CA GLU A 29 90.08 56.86 -25.31
C GLU A 29 89.56 55.54 -25.88
N PHE A 30 90.41 54.76 -26.54
CA PHE A 30 90.04 53.43 -27.03
C PHE A 30 89.66 52.50 -25.88
N ARG A 31 90.46 52.46 -24.81
CA ARG A 31 90.14 51.68 -23.60
C ARG A 31 88.82 52.13 -22.98
N LEU A 32 88.62 53.44 -22.80
CA LEU A 32 87.36 54.00 -22.31
C LEU A 32 86.15 53.63 -23.19
N ARG A 33 86.31 53.61 -24.53
CA ARG A 33 85.25 53.17 -25.44
C ARG A 33 84.94 51.68 -25.30
N VAL A 34 85.97 50.85 -25.14
CA VAL A 34 85.83 49.40 -24.92
C VAL A 34 85.15 49.15 -23.57
N ASP A 35 85.61 49.80 -22.51
CA ASP A 35 85.05 49.69 -21.16
C ASP A 35 83.56 50.11 -21.15
N ASN A 36 83.23 51.25 -21.76
CA ASN A 36 81.85 51.70 -21.92
C ASN A 36 80.99 50.69 -22.71
N LYS A 37 81.54 50.06 -23.75
CA LYS A 37 80.81 49.04 -24.52
C LYS A 37 80.58 47.75 -23.73
N ILE A 38 81.54 47.35 -22.91
CA ILE A 38 81.42 46.21 -21.99
C ILE A 38 80.35 46.51 -20.93
N GLU A 39 80.38 47.70 -20.34
CA GLU A 39 79.38 48.12 -19.34
C GLU A 39 77.97 48.20 -19.93
N GLN A 40 77.80 48.78 -21.12
CA GLN A 40 76.52 48.79 -21.84
C GLN A 40 75.98 47.38 -22.09
N ARG A 41 76.86 46.43 -22.45
CA ARG A 41 76.48 45.03 -22.66
C ARG A 41 76.02 44.38 -21.35
N HIS A 42 76.73 44.60 -20.25
CA HIS A 42 76.33 44.06 -18.94
C HIS A 42 74.99 44.63 -18.45
N LEU A 43 74.74 45.93 -18.68
CA LEU A 43 73.44 46.55 -18.38
C LEU A 43 72.31 45.93 -19.19
N TYR A 44 72.52 45.75 -20.50
CA TYR A 44 71.55 45.10 -21.38
C TYR A 44 71.28 43.65 -21.00
N GLU A 45 72.32 42.86 -20.68
CA GLU A 45 72.18 41.48 -20.22
C GLU A 45 71.39 41.40 -18.90
N LYS A 46 71.64 42.33 -17.96
CA LYS A 46 70.91 42.43 -16.70
C LYS A 46 69.43 42.78 -16.92
N GLU A 47 69.14 43.72 -17.83
CA GLU A 47 67.79 44.08 -18.21
C GLU A 47 67.05 42.92 -18.89
N CYS A 48 67.70 42.24 -19.84
CA CYS A 48 67.16 41.03 -20.47
C CYS A 48 66.86 39.92 -19.46
N SER A 49 67.74 39.71 -18.48
CA SER A 49 67.52 38.72 -17.41
C SER A 49 66.31 39.08 -16.55
N LYS A 50 66.13 40.37 -16.21
CA LYS A 50 64.95 40.83 -15.47
C LYS A 50 63.67 40.60 -16.27
N ILE A 51 63.65 41.01 -17.53
CA ILE A 51 62.50 40.81 -18.43
C ILE A 51 62.16 39.32 -18.52
N LYS A 52 63.16 38.45 -18.72
CA LYS A 52 62.98 36.99 -18.76
C LYS A 52 62.37 36.45 -17.47
N SER A 53 62.84 36.90 -16.30
CA SER A 53 62.26 36.48 -15.02
C SER A 53 60.79 36.89 -14.87
N VAL A 54 60.44 38.11 -15.27
CA VAL A 54 59.04 38.61 -15.22
C VAL A 54 58.16 37.76 -16.13
N TYR A 55 58.55 37.52 -17.38
CA TYR A 55 57.77 36.67 -18.28
C TYR A 55 57.63 35.24 -17.80
N THR A 56 58.67 34.67 -17.19
CA THR A 56 58.61 33.31 -16.64
C THR A 56 57.62 33.22 -15.48
N ASN A 57 57.61 34.22 -14.59
CA ASN A 57 56.66 34.30 -13.49
C ASN A 57 55.23 34.45 -14.01
N ASN A 58 54.98 35.40 -14.93
CA ASN A 58 53.67 35.61 -15.53
C ASN A 58 53.16 34.35 -16.23
N LEU A 59 54.05 33.62 -16.93
CA LEU A 59 53.68 32.37 -17.60
C LEU A 59 53.34 31.26 -16.59
N SER A 60 54.04 31.21 -15.45
CA SER A 60 53.72 30.30 -14.35
C SER A 60 52.37 30.62 -13.70
N GLU A 61 52.10 31.90 -13.45
CA GLU A 61 50.81 32.36 -12.90
C GLU A 61 49.66 32.02 -13.85
N LEU A 62 49.81 32.31 -15.14
CA LEU A 62 48.80 32.02 -16.15
C LEU A 62 48.56 30.51 -16.33
N GLN A 63 49.62 29.69 -16.20
CA GLN A 63 49.50 28.23 -16.20
C GLN A 63 48.74 27.73 -14.97
N GLN A 64 48.97 28.33 -13.80
CA GLN A 64 48.27 28.00 -12.57
C GLN A 64 46.78 28.38 -12.66
N GLU A 65 46.47 29.58 -13.17
CA GLU A 65 45.09 30.02 -13.41
C GLU A 65 44.39 29.07 -14.39
N PHE A 66 45.04 28.73 -15.51
CA PHE A 66 44.50 27.78 -16.48
C PHE A 66 44.19 26.42 -15.85
N ASN A 67 45.11 25.87 -15.06
CA ASN A 67 44.91 24.58 -14.40
C ASN A 67 43.76 24.65 -13.38
N THR A 68 43.64 25.76 -12.65
CA THR A 68 42.58 25.98 -11.66
C THR A 68 41.23 26.08 -12.35
N THR A 69 41.10 26.94 -13.36
CA THR A 69 39.86 27.08 -14.13
C THR A 69 39.46 25.77 -14.80
N LYS A 70 40.42 25.00 -15.32
CA LYS A 70 40.14 23.68 -15.90
C LYS A 70 39.55 22.73 -14.86
N SER A 71 40.14 22.67 -13.66
CA SER A 71 39.63 21.86 -12.55
C SER A 71 38.23 22.28 -12.12
N ASP A 72 37.96 23.59 -12.06
CA ASP A 72 36.63 24.12 -11.70
C ASP A 72 35.58 23.73 -12.75
N VAL A 73 35.92 23.81 -14.04
CA VAL A 73 35.04 23.38 -15.14
C VAL A 73 34.76 21.88 -15.04
N ASP A 74 35.78 21.06 -14.82
CA ASP A 74 35.61 19.60 -14.68
C ASP A 74 34.71 19.27 -13.48
N SER A 75 34.84 20.01 -12.37
CA SER A 75 33.98 19.89 -11.19
C SER A 75 32.51 20.24 -11.50
N VAL A 76 32.27 21.36 -12.20
CA VAL A 76 30.92 21.77 -12.62
C VAL A 76 30.27 20.74 -13.53
N ILE A 77 31.03 20.18 -14.48
CA ILE A 77 30.53 19.11 -15.37
C ILE A 77 30.13 17.87 -14.56
N LEU A 78 30.90 17.52 -13.53
CA LEU A 78 30.58 16.37 -12.67
C LEU A 78 29.30 16.62 -11.86
N GLU A 79 29.17 17.79 -11.24
CA GLU A 79 27.97 18.17 -10.49
C GLU A 79 26.72 18.23 -11.39
N GLN A 80 26.87 18.70 -12.63
CA GLN A 80 25.78 18.65 -13.61
C GLN A 80 25.35 17.21 -13.89
N LYS A 81 26.28 16.29 -14.15
CA LYS A 81 25.95 14.86 -14.38
C LYS A 81 25.26 14.22 -13.18
N ILE A 82 25.70 14.55 -11.96
CA ILE A 82 25.06 14.07 -10.73
C ILE A 82 23.62 14.61 -10.64
N THR A 83 23.44 15.89 -10.93
CA THR A 83 22.13 16.55 -10.90
C THR A 83 21.19 15.98 -11.94
N ASP A 84 21.64 15.78 -13.18
CA ASP A 84 20.86 15.15 -14.25
C ASP A 84 20.40 13.74 -13.86
N LYS A 85 21.28 12.95 -13.25
CA LYS A 85 20.92 11.61 -12.74
C LYS A 85 19.88 11.67 -11.62
N LYS A 86 19.97 12.65 -10.73
CA LYS A 86 18.95 12.87 -9.69
C LYS A 86 17.61 13.23 -10.31
N ILE A 87 17.59 14.14 -11.29
CA ILE A 87 16.36 14.54 -12.02
C ILE A 87 15.73 13.32 -12.69
N LEU A 88 16.51 12.51 -13.41
CA LEU A 88 16.01 11.29 -14.07
C LEU A 88 15.38 10.31 -13.07
N ASN A 89 16.01 10.09 -11.91
CA ASN A 89 15.46 9.22 -10.88
C ASN A 89 14.15 9.75 -10.28
N VAL A 90 14.03 11.08 -10.12
CA VAL A 90 12.80 11.72 -9.65
C VAL A 90 11.69 11.56 -10.67
N ILE A 91 11.96 11.81 -11.96
CA ILE A 91 10.99 11.64 -13.05
C ILE A 91 10.48 10.19 -13.07
N LYS A 92 11.40 9.21 -13.01
CA LYS A 92 11.03 7.79 -13.00
C LYS A 92 10.13 7.46 -11.80
N SER A 93 10.51 7.89 -10.60
CA SER A 93 9.69 7.69 -9.39
C SER A 93 8.30 8.31 -9.53
N GLN A 94 8.20 9.48 -10.18
CA GLN A 94 6.91 10.16 -10.39
C GLN A 94 6.03 9.41 -11.39
N GLU A 95 6.61 8.82 -12.44
CA GLU A 95 5.88 7.97 -13.39
C GLU A 95 5.39 6.69 -12.73
N ASP A 96 6.23 6.01 -11.95
CA ASP A 96 5.87 4.80 -11.21
C ASP A 96 4.70 5.07 -10.25
N LEU A 97 4.77 6.16 -9.48
CA LEU A 97 3.68 6.59 -8.58
C LEU A 97 2.38 6.91 -9.33
N LYS A 98 2.47 7.50 -10.52
CA LYS A 98 1.30 7.83 -11.34
C LYS A 98 0.60 6.55 -11.83
N ASP A 99 1.36 5.53 -12.18
CA ASP A 99 0.82 4.24 -12.60
C ASP A 99 0.24 3.45 -11.43
N GLU A 100 0.88 3.47 -10.26
CA GLU A 100 0.31 2.92 -9.03
C GLU A 100 -1.01 3.60 -8.67
N LEU A 101 -1.07 4.93 -8.74
CA LEU A 101 -2.30 5.68 -8.47
C LEU A 101 -3.44 5.30 -9.42
N LYS A 102 -3.16 5.13 -10.72
CA LYS A 102 -4.16 4.67 -11.69
C LYS A 102 -4.67 3.26 -11.36
N LYS A 103 -3.76 2.33 -11.05
CA LYS A 103 -4.12 0.95 -10.66
C LYS A 103 -4.97 0.95 -9.39
N ALA A 104 -4.60 1.76 -8.40
CA ALA A 104 -5.35 1.89 -7.15
C ALA A 104 -6.75 2.49 -7.38
N LYS A 105 -6.89 3.48 -8.26
CA LYS A 105 -8.19 4.06 -8.64
C LYS A 105 -9.09 3.03 -9.32
N ALA A 106 -8.58 2.30 -10.31
CA ALA A 106 -9.35 1.25 -10.99
C ALA A 106 -9.83 0.18 -10.00
N ARG A 107 -8.93 -0.33 -9.13
CA ARG A 107 -9.31 -1.29 -8.09
C ARG A 107 -10.36 -0.75 -7.13
N LYS A 108 -10.28 0.54 -6.78
CA LYS A 108 -11.29 1.18 -5.93
C LYS A 108 -12.65 1.23 -6.62
N GLU A 109 -12.69 1.59 -7.90
CA GLU A 109 -13.93 1.63 -8.69
C GLU A 109 -14.57 0.25 -8.80
N ASP A 110 -13.77 -0.79 -9.07
CA ASP A 110 -14.24 -2.18 -9.10
C ASP A 110 -14.84 -2.62 -7.76
N LEU A 111 -14.15 -2.34 -6.64
CA LEU A 111 -14.64 -2.69 -5.31
C LEU A 111 -15.92 -1.94 -4.94
N VAL A 112 -16.06 -0.69 -5.37
CA VAL A 112 -17.29 0.09 -5.13
C VAL A 112 -18.48 -0.55 -5.86
N LEU A 113 -18.28 -1.02 -7.09
CA LEU A 113 -19.32 -1.73 -7.84
C LEU A 113 -19.70 -3.05 -7.15
N GLU A 114 -18.72 -3.84 -6.75
CA GLU A 114 -18.95 -5.11 -6.03
C GLU A 114 -19.73 -4.88 -4.72
N MET A 115 -19.40 -3.82 -3.97
CA MET A 115 -20.15 -3.46 -2.76
C MET A 115 -21.62 -3.15 -3.04
N VAL A 116 -21.93 -2.48 -4.15
CA VAL A 116 -23.31 -2.17 -4.55
C VAL A 116 -24.06 -3.45 -4.91
N ASP A 117 -23.44 -4.35 -5.67
CA ASP A 117 -24.05 -5.63 -6.05
C ASP A 117 -24.33 -6.51 -4.83
N LEU A 118 -23.36 -6.60 -3.90
CA LEU A 118 -23.53 -7.34 -2.65
C LEU A 118 -24.64 -6.76 -1.77
N GLN A 119 -24.73 -5.43 -1.68
CA GLN A 119 -25.80 -4.76 -0.95
C GLN A 119 -27.17 -5.09 -1.54
N HIS A 120 -27.29 -5.04 -2.88
CA HIS A 120 -28.52 -5.40 -3.57
C HIS A 120 -28.91 -6.86 -3.31
N GLU A 121 -27.95 -7.79 -3.38
CA GLU A 121 -28.20 -9.21 -3.13
C GLU A 121 -28.68 -9.46 -1.69
N VAL A 122 -28.11 -8.77 -0.70
CA VAL A 122 -28.54 -8.84 0.70
C VAL A 122 -29.98 -8.35 0.86
N GLU A 123 -30.35 -7.26 0.19
CA GLU A 123 -31.71 -6.71 0.23
C GLU A 123 -32.72 -7.67 -0.41
N GLU A 124 -32.41 -8.26 -1.56
CA GLU A 124 -33.28 -9.26 -2.20
C GLU A 124 -33.44 -10.52 -1.35
N ARG A 125 -32.36 -11.02 -0.72
CA ARG A 125 -32.46 -12.13 0.23
C ARG A 125 -33.35 -11.77 1.43
N LYS A 126 -33.25 -10.56 1.98
CA LYS A 126 -34.10 -10.09 3.07
C LYS A 126 -35.58 -10.04 2.66
N LYS A 127 -35.88 -9.47 1.49
CA LYS A 127 -37.24 -9.42 0.93
C LYS A 127 -37.81 -10.83 0.76
N LYS A 128 -37.05 -11.75 0.16
CA LYS A 128 -37.47 -13.14 -0.05
C LYS A 128 -37.76 -13.85 1.28
N LYS A 129 -36.88 -13.71 2.28
CA LYS A 129 -37.10 -14.28 3.62
C LYS A 129 -38.34 -13.69 4.29
N ALA A 130 -38.55 -12.38 4.19
CA ALA A 130 -39.73 -11.72 4.74
C ALA A 130 -41.02 -12.23 4.09
N LEU A 131 -41.04 -12.39 2.76
CA LEU A 131 -42.18 -12.94 2.02
C LEU A 131 -42.47 -14.39 2.42
N GLN A 132 -41.44 -15.24 2.50
CA GLN A 132 -41.58 -16.63 2.96
C GLN A 132 -42.12 -16.70 4.39
N TRP A 133 -41.57 -15.90 5.29
CA TRP A 133 -42.01 -15.85 6.68
C TRP A 133 -43.45 -15.36 6.82
N ASN A 134 -43.84 -14.36 6.02
CA ASN A 134 -45.22 -13.89 5.96
C ASN A 134 -46.17 -14.96 5.42
N ALA A 135 -45.76 -15.71 4.40
CA ALA A 135 -46.53 -16.83 3.87
C ALA A 135 -46.72 -17.93 4.94
N ILE A 136 -45.65 -18.32 5.65
CA ILE A 136 -45.70 -19.28 6.75
C ILE A 136 -46.64 -18.78 7.85
N LYS A 137 -46.50 -17.53 8.30
CA LYS A 137 -47.39 -16.94 9.31
C LYS A 137 -48.86 -16.98 8.90
N ARG A 138 -49.17 -16.62 7.65
CA ARG A 138 -50.53 -16.67 7.12
C ARG A 138 -51.05 -18.11 7.09
N ALA A 139 -50.26 -19.06 6.60
CA ALA A 139 -50.62 -20.47 6.57
C ALA A 139 -50.87 -21.01 7.99
N CYS A 140 -49.96 -20.75 8.94
CA CYS A 140 -50.12 -21.14 10.34
C CYS A 140 -51.40 -20.56 10.95
N ASN A 141 -51.72 -19.29 10.68
CA ASN A 141 -52.95 -18.68 11.18
C ASN A 141 -54.20 -19.36 10.57
N ILE A 142 -54.20 -19.63 9.26
CA ILE A 142 -55.30 -20.34 8.60
C ILE A 142 -55.49 -21.72 9.23
N TYR A 143 -54.42 -22.50 9.37
CA TYR A 143 -54.50 -23.83 9.99
C TYR A 143 -54.95 -23.76 11.45
N LYS A 144 -54.42 -22.83 12.24
CA LYS A 144 -54.82 -22.63 13.63
C LYS A 144 -56.33 -22.40 13.75
N VAL A 145 -56.86 -21.51 12.93
CA VAL A 145 -58.29 -21.14 12.94
C VAL A 145 -59.17 -22.29 12.45
N HIS A 146 -58.84 -22.91 11.31
CA HIS A 146 -59.70 -23.91 10.66
C HIS A 146 -59.61 -25.28 11.30
N LEU A 147 -58.41 -25.70 11.74
CA LEU A 147 -58.26 -26.96 12.46
C LEU A 147 -58.65 -26.80 13.93
N ASP A 148 -58.71 -25.57 14.46
CA ASP A 148 -58.89 -25.30 15.88
C ASP A 148 -57.86 -26.07 16.72
N ILE A 149 -56.60 -25.90 16.32
CA ILE A 149 -55.42 -26.52 16.94
C ILE A 149 -54.38 -25.44 17.17
N GLN A 150 -53.81 -25.41 18.37
CA GLN A 150 -52.63 -24.61 18.67
C GLN A 150 -51.45 -25.52 18.94
N ILE A 151 -50.33 -25.26 18.28
CA ILE A 151 -49.06 -25.95 18.53
C ILE A 151 -48.15 -24.96 19.25
N SER A 152 -47.59 -25.36 20.39
CA SER A 152 -46.51 -24.63 21.04
C SER A 152 -45.28 -25.51 21.20
N PHE A 153 -44.13 -24.86 21.16
CA PHE A 153 -42.84 -25.48 21.33
C PHE A 153 -42.29 -25.09 22.70
N GLN A 154 -41.77 -26.06 23.43
CA GLN A 154 -41.17 -25.86 24.73
C GLN A 154 -39.79 -26.53 24.74
N GLU A 155 -38.76 -25.73 25.00
CA GLU A 155 -37.38 -26.19 25.15
C GLU A 155 -37.02 -26.22 26.64
N ASP A 156 -36.51 -27.34 27.12
CA ASP A 156 -35.93 -27.46 28.46
C ASP A 156 -34.60 -28.21 28.39
N LYS A 157 -33.50 -27.47 28.59
CA LYS A 157 -32.08 -27.88 28.61
C LYS A 157 -31.64 -28.83 27.49
N ASP A 158 -32.05 -30.10 27.53
CA ASP A 158 -31.65 -31.17 26.63
C ASP A 158 -32.83 -31.80 25.86
N CYS A 159 -34.06 -31.34 26.10
CA CYS A 159 -35.28 -31.91 25.55
C CYS A 159 -36.15 -30.86 24.84
N GLN A 160 -36.60 -31.21 23.65
CA GLN A 160 -37.55 -30.42 22.86
C GLN A 160 -38.93 -31.08 22.92
N PHE A 161 -39.92 -30.35 23.44
CA PHE A 161 -41.30 -30.80 23.57
C PHE A 161 -42.22 -30.01 22.65
N ILE A 162 -43.18 -30.72 22.07
CA ILE A 162 -44.24 -30.13 21.25
C ILE A 162 -45.57 -30.38 21.96
N ASN A 163 -46.23 -29.29 22.33
CA ASN A 163 -47.56 -29.32 22.91
C ASN A 163 -48.58 -28.99 21.82
N ILE A 164 -49.56 -29.88 21.64
CA ILE A 164 -50.64 -29.73 20.67
C ILE A 164 -51.95 -29.62 21.45
N PHE A 165 -52.56 -28.44 21.40
CA PHE A 165 -53.84 -28.12 22.03
C PHE A 165 -54.96 -28.20 21.01
N PHE A 166 -56.07 -28.81 21.39
CA PHE A 166 -57.28 -28.93 20.58
C PHE A 166 -58.40 -28.04 21.14
N PHE A 167 -59.34 -27.66 20.29
CA PHE A 167 -60.56 -26.94 20.67
C PHE A 167 -60.28 -25.61 21.38
N THR A 168 -59.34 -24.86 20.82
CA THR A 168 -58.79 -23.61 21.37
C THR A 168 -59.67 -22.39 21.15
N ASN A 169 -60.57 -22.43 20.17
CA ASN A 169 -61.46 -21.33 19.82
C ASN A 169 -62.57 -21.11 20.86
N ASN A 170 -62.89 -22.12 21.68
CA ASN A 170 -63.87 -22.01 22.77
C ASN A 170 -63.17 -21.83 24.12
N GLU A 171 -63.40 -20.71 24.80
CA GLU A 171 -62.81 -20.41 26.11
C GLU A 171 -63.14 -21.46 27.18
N ALA A 172 -64.29 -22.14 27.08
CA ALA A 172 -64.65 -23.20 28.02
C ALA A 172 -63.79 -24.47 27.89
N THR A 173 -63.18 -24.70 26.72
CA THR A 173 -62.41 -25.92 26.40
C THR A 173 -60.93 -25.64 26.14
N LYS A 174 -60.58 -24.36 26.03
CA LYS A 174 -59.22 -23.88 25.82
C LYS A 174 -58.25 -24.46 26.85
N ASN A 175 -57.15 -25.01 26.35
CA ASN A 175 -56.09 -25.65 27.12
C ASN A 175 -56.49 -26.90 27.93
N LYS A 176 -57.73 -27.40 27.81
CA LYS A 176 -58.18 -28.60 28.53
C LYS A 176 -57.88 -29.91 27.79
N TYR A 177 -57.77 -29.82 26.47
CA TYR A 177 -57.52 -30.96 25.60
C TYR A 177 -56.18 -30.76 24.91
N PHE A 178 -55.14 -31.45 25.39
CA PHE A 178 -53.81 -31.32 24.81
C PHE A 178 -53.00 -32.60 24.89
N ILE A 179 -51.96 -32.65 24.07
CA ILE A 179 -50.99 -33.72 24.04
C ILE A 179 -49.60 -33.10 24.04
N GLN A 180 -48.72 -33.64 24.86
CA GLN A 180 -47.31 -33.35 24.84
C GLN A 180 -46.56 -34.51 24.18
N LEU A 181 -45.75 -34.16 23.17
CA LEU A 181 -44.94 -35.09 22.41
C LEU A 181 -43.47 -34.72 22.54
N SER A 182 -42.59 -35.72 22.55
CA SER A 182 -41.18 -35.56 22.24
C SER A 182 -40.86 -36.25 20.92
N TYR A 183 -39.83 -35.75 20.24
CA TYR A 183 -39.29 -36.38 19.04
C TYR A 183 -37.83 -36.74 19.27
N SER A 184 -37.54 -38.03 19.30
CA SER A 184 -36.19 -38.57 19.49
C SER A 184 -36.03 -39.86 18.69
N ASP A 185 -34.81 -40.17 18.25
CA ASP A 185 -34.48 -41.39 17.49
C ASP A 185 -35.40 -41.63 16.29
N ASN A 186 -35.79 -40.57 15.58
CA ASN A 186 -36.71 -40.59 14.43
C ASN A 186 -38.14 -41.09 14.77
N HIS A 187 -38.56 -41.01 16.03
CA HIS A 187 -39.88 -41.43 16.48
C HIS A 187 -40.54 -40.37 17.38
N TRP A 188 -41.86 -40.27 17.25
CA TRP A 188 -42.69 -39.48 18.16
C TRP A 188 -43.05 -40.30 19.39
N THR A 189 -42.83 -39.74 20.57
CA THR A 189 -43.20 -40.37 21.85
C THR A 189 -44.24 -39.52 22.57
N ILE A 190 -45.29 -40.15 23.06
CA ILE A 190 -46.33 -39.48 23.84
C ILE A 190 -45.86 -39.38 25.29
N LEU A 191 -45.74 -38.15 25.80
CA LEU A 191 -45.35 -37.88 27.19
C LEU A 191 -46.55 -37.64 28.07
N GLN A 192 -47.49 -36.82 27.61
CA GLN A 192 -48.69 -36.48 28.35
C GLN A 192 -49.89 -36.34 27.41
N VAL A 193 -51.06 -36.75 27.88
CA VAL A 193 -52.34 -36.53 27.23
C VAL A 193 -53.33 -36.05 28.29
N GLU A 194 -53.95 -34.91 28.05
CA GLU A 194 -54.99 -34.34 28.90
C GLU A 194 -56.27 -34.12 28.07
N PRO A 195 -57.46 -34.54 28.54
CA PRO A 195 -57.70 -35.36 29.73
C PRO A 195 -57.12 -36.77 29.60
N ARG A 196 -56.74 -37.39 30.72
CA ARG A 196 -56.21 -38.75 30.73
C ARG A 196 -57.21 -39.73 30.11
N ILE A 197 -56.81 -40.35 28.99
CA ILE A 197 -57.67 -41.27 28.24
C ILE A 197 -57.76 -42.63 28.94
N LYS A 198 -58.98 -43.19 29.00
CA LYS A 198 -59.24 -44.53 29.55
C LYS A 198 -58.64 -45.59 28.62
N LYS A 199 -58.14 -46.69 29.18
CA LYS A 199 -57.48 -47.76 28.43
C LYS A 199 -58.33 -48.31 27.27
N GLU A 200 -59.65 -48.44 27.49
CA GLU A 200 -60.62 -48.89 26.49
C GLU A 200 -60.64 -48.00 25.24
N HIS A 201 -60.67 -46.68 25.42
CA HIS A 201 -60.66 -45.71 24.32
C HIS A 201 -59.27 -45.59 23.69
N PHE A 202 -58.20 -45.84 24.47
CA PHE A 202 -56.83 -45.81 23.96
C PHE A 202 -56.55 -46.94 22.96
N ASN A 203 -57.24 -48.08 23.11
CA ASN A 203 -57.18 -49.19 22.15
C ASN A 203 -57.78 -48.83 20.78
N GLU A 204 -58.55 -47.74 20.66
CA GLU A 204 -59.03 -47.23 19.37
C GLU A 204 -57.90 -46.58 18.53
N LEU A 205 -56.74 -46.29 19.14
CA LEU A 205 -55.59 -45.67 18.48
C LEU A 205 -54.74 -46.72 17.76
N SER A 206 -54.96 -46.89 16.45
CA SER A 206 -54.30 -47.92 15.64
C SER A 206 -52.82 -47.64 15.35
N VAL A 207 -52.35 -46.42 15.60
CA VAL A 207 -51.01 -45.92 15.23
C VAL A 207 -50.02 -45.90 16.39
N ILE A 208 -50.44 -46.38 17.56
CA ILE A 208 -49.58 -46.44 18.74
C ILE A 208 -48.94 -47.82 18.82
N LYS A 209 -47.61 -47.84 18.86
CA LYS A 209 -46.83 -49.03 19.18
C LYS A 209 -46.38 -48.95 20.63
N VAL A 210 -46.82 -49.91 21.43
CA VAL A 210 -46.37 -50.05 22.82
C VAL A 210 -44.98 -50.69 22.80
N SER A 211 -43.95 -49.90 23.11
CA SER A 211 -42.61 -50.41 23.46
C SER A 211 -42.52 -50.55 24.98
N SER A 212 -41.62 -51.40 25.48
CA SER A 212 -41.45 -51.75 26.90
C SER A 212 -41.44 -50.57 27.90
N GLU A 213 -41.13 -49.35 27.45
CA GLU A 213 -41.02 -48.16 28.29
C GLU A 213 -41.76 -46.92 27.75
N CYS A 214 -42.26 -46.93 26.51
CA CYS A 214 -42.79 -45.72 25.84
C CYS A 214 -43.87 -46.03 24.78
N LEU A 215 -44.82 -45.09 24.61
CA LEU A 215 -45.83 -45.12 23.54
C LEU A 215 -45.30 -44.38 22.32
N LYS A 216 -44.97 -45.13 21.26
CA LYS A 216 -44.46 -44.57 20.00
C LYS A 216 -45.57 -44.36 18.99
N VAL A 217 -45.57 -43.22 18.30
CA VAL A 217 -46.53 -42.88 17.25
C VAL A 217 -45.87 -43.09 15.89
N SER A 218 -46.44 -43.97 15.06
CA SER A 218 -45.92 -44.25 13.71
C SER A 218 -46.34 -43.24 12.65
N ASP A 219 -47.53 -42.65 12.81
CA ASP A 219 -48.07 -41.62 11.92
C ASP A 219 -48.68 -40.50 12.77
N ILE A 220 -48.02 -39.34 12.77
CA ILE A 220 -48.43 -38.20 13.58
C ILE A 220 -49.76 -37.61 13.11
N THR A 221 -49.99 -37.53 11.80
CA THR A 221 -51.22 -36.94 11.26
C THR A 221 -52.42 -37.80 11.61
N LEU A 222 -52.32 -39.11 11.38
CA LEU A 222 -53.40 -40.05 11.71
C LEU A 222 -53.64 -40.10 13.23
N PHE A 223 -52.58 -40.08 14.04
CA PHE A 223 -52.69 -40.00 15.49
C PHE A 223 -53.48 -38.78 15.94
N LEU A 224 -53.15 -37.59 15.43
CA LEU A 224 -53.84 -36.35 15.78
C LEU A 224 -55.31 -36.34 15.35
N CYS A 225 -55.66 -36.99 14.24
CA CYS A 225 -57.05 -37.19 13.84
C CYS A 225 -57.79 -38.11 14.83
N GLN A 226 -57.22 -39.28 15.14
CA GLN A 226 -57.87 -40.27 16.00
C GLN A 226 -58.04 -39.77 17.44
N ILE A 227 -57.01 -39.12 18.00
CA ILE A 227 -57.10 -38.58 19.36
C ILE A 227 -58.13 -37.46 19.46
N ARG A 228 -58.24 -36.60 18.44
CA ARG A 228 -59.27 -35.56 18.35
C ARG A 228 -60.66 -36.18 18.31
N SER A 229 -60.85 -37.26 17.53
CA SER A 229 -62.11 -38.02 17.49
C SER A 229 -62.46 -38.63 18.84
N ILE A 230 -61.49 -39.18 19.58
CA ILE A 230 -61.70 -39.72 20.93
C ILE A 230 -62.14 -38.61 21.89
N PHE A 231 -61.47 -37.46 21.87
CA PHE A 231 -61.87 -36.32 22.70
C PHE A 231 -63.31 -35.88 22.42
N LEU A 232 -63.70 -35.76 21.15
CA LEU A 232 -65.06 -35.41 20.74
C LEU A 232 -66.09 -36.46 21.17
N LYS A 233 -65.80 -37.74 21.00
CA LYS A 233 -66.74 -38.85 21.23
C LYS A 233 -66.97 -39.15 22.70
N HIS A 234 -65.93 -39.04 23.53
CA HIS A 234 -65.96 -39.57 24.90
C HIS A 234 -65.77 -38.55 26.01
N TYR A 235 -65.23 -37.37 25.71
CA TYR A 235 -64.79 -36.41 26.73
C TYR A 235 -65.43 -35.03 26.60
N MET A 236 -65.76 -34.60 25.38
CA MET A 236 -66.60 -33.43 25.16
C MET A 236 -68.06 -33.81 25.35
N LYS A 237 -68.73 -33.17 26.31
CA LYS A 237 -70.19 -33.18 26.37
C LYS A 237 -70.70 -32.27 25.27
N THR A 238 -71.41 -32.82 24.29
CA THR A 238 -72.31 -32.05 23.41
C THR A 238 -73.41 -31.39 24.22
#